data_AF-A0A934LXE0-F1
#
_entry.id   AF-A0A934LXE0-F1
#
_cell.length_a   1.000
_cell.length_b   1.000
_cell.length_c   1.000
_cell.angle_alpha   90.00
_cell.angle_beta   90.00
_cell.angle_gamma   90.00
#
_symmetry.space_group_name_H-M   'P 1'
#
loop_
_entity.id
_entity.type
_entity.pdbx_description
1 polymer ?
#
loop_
_entity_poly.entity_id
_entity_poly.type
_entity_poly.pdbx_seq_one_letter_code
_entity_poly.pdbx_strand_id
1 'polypeptide(L)' 'RLIKSNAARPALVVGIPVGFVGAIEAKQELLKSGVPYITNTGRKGGSAVAAAIVNALIILAVDLRKTAGAV' A
#
# COMPACT_ATOMS: atom_id res chain seq x y z
N ARG A 1 14.30 0.81 4.21
CA ARG A 1 15.74 0.50 3.98
C ARG A 1 16.03 0.15 2.52
N LEU A 2 15.48 -0.95 1.99
CA LEU A 2 15.77 -1.42 0.61
C LEU A 2 15.44 -0.39 -0.48
N ILE A 3 14.35 0.37 -0.30
CA ILE A 3 13.99 1.47 -1.20
C ILE A 3 15.08 2.55 -1.21
N LYS A 4 15.55 2.97 -0.03
CA LYS A 4 16.59 4.01 0.10
C LYS A 4 17.93 3.58 -0.49
N SER A 5 18.30 2.31 -0.36
CA SER A 5 19.52 1.76 -0.96
C SER A 5 19.36 1.41 -2.44
N ASN A 6 18.22 1.76 -3.05
CA ASN A 6 17.85 1.43 -4.44
C ASN A 6 17.92 -0.09 -4.76
N ALA A 7 17.85 -0.93 -3.74
CA ALA A 7 17.86 -2.39 -3.88
C ALA A 7 16.46 -2.94 -4.18
N ALA A 8 15.41 -2.14 -3.96
CA ALA A 8 14.04 -2.46 -4.33
C ALA A 8 13.33 -1.22 -4.88
N ARG A 9 12.61 -1.39 -6.00
CA ARG A 9 11.86 -0.32 -6.68
C ARG A 9 10.40 -0.76 -6.86
N PRO A 10 9.61 -0.84 -5.78
CA PRO A 10 8.23 -1.30 -5.85
C PRO A 10 7.36 -0.32 -6.65
N ALA A 11 6.44 -0.84 -7.45
CA ALA A 11 5.44 0.00 -8.14
C ALA A 11 4.43 0.61 -7.16
N LEU A 12 4.12 -0.10 -6.07
CA LEU A 12 3.23 0.32 -5.00
C LEU A 12 3.60 -0.40 -3.69
N VAL A 13 3.46 0.27 -2.56
CA VAL A 13 3.57 -0.33 -1.22
C VAL A 13 2.24 -0.22 -0.45
N VAL A 14 1.66 -1.36 -0.06
CA VAL A 14 0.51 -1.39 0.88
C VAL A 14 1.05 -1.53 2.31
N GLY A 15 1.33 -0.39 2.94
CA GLY A 15 1.94 -0.32 4.27
C GLY A 15 0.90 -0.24 5.38
N ILE A 16 0.32 -1.37 5.79
CA ILE A 16 -0.75 -1.43 6.80
C ILE A 16 -0.32 -2.18 8.08
N PRO A 17 0.81 -1.83 8.73
CA PRO A 17 1.16 -2.45 10.00
C PRO A 17 0.16 -2.06 11.10
N VAL A 18 -0.13 -3.00 11.98
CA VAL A 18 -0.92 -2.81 13.20
C VAL A 18 -0.03 -3.00 14.41
N GLY A 19 -0.24 -2.19 15.45
CA GLY A 19 0.47 -2.36 16.70
C GLY A 19 0.69 -1.06 17.44
N PHE A 20 1.04 -1.18 18.71
CA PHE A 20 1.30 -0.04 19.60
C PHE A 20 2.76 0.39 19.58
N VAL A 21 3.64 -0.42 18.98
CA VAL A 21 5.09 -0.17 18.89
C VAL A 21 5.49 -0.19 17.42
N GLY A 22 6.11 0.88 16.94
CA GLY A 22 6.72 0.95 15.60
C GLY A 22 5.74 1.09 14.43
N ALA A 23 4.43 0.86 14.61
CA ALA A 23 3.46 0.92 13.52
C ALA A 23 3.26 2.35 12.99
N ILE A 24 3.26 3.35 13.87
CA ILE A 24 3.10 4.76 13.47
C ILE A 24 4.39 5.24 12.81
N GLU A 25 5.53 4.92 13.41
CA GLU A 25 6.86 5.28 12.94
C GLU A 25 7.16 4.67 11.57
N ALA A 26 6.81 3.39 11.37
CA ALA A 26 6.97 2.71 10.09
C ALA A 26 6.12 3.37 8.98
N LYS A 27 4.90 3.82 9.29
CA LYS A 27 4.05 4.54 8.34
C LYS A 27 4.62 5.92 8.03
N GLN A 28 5.06 6.67 9.04
CA GLN A 28 5.72 7.96 8.85
C GLN A 28 6.99 7.85 8.00
N GLU A 29 7.73 6.76 8.13
CA GLU A 29 8.89 6.48 7.30
C GLU A 29 8.49 6.14 5.86
N LEU A 30 7.39 5.41 5.66
CA LEU A 30 6.83 5.15 4.33
C LEU A 30 6.36 6.43 3.64
N LEU A 31 5.77 7.39 4.37
CA LEU A 31 5.40 8.70 3.84
C LEU A 31 6.61 9.45 3.22
N LYS A 32 7.80 9.26 3.78
CA LYS A 32 9.05 9.90 3.34
C LYS A 32 9.80 9.11 2.26
N SER A 33 9.27 7.96 1.84
CA SER A 33 10.00 7.03 0.97
C SER A 33 10.03 7.42 -0.51
N GLY A 34 9.13 8.31 -0.95
CA GLY A 34 9.03 8.77 -2.34
C GLY A 34 8.45 7.74 -3.32
N VAL A 35 8.07 6.55 -2.86
CA VAL A 35 7.37 5.55 -3.70
C VAL A 35 5.84 5.69 -3.55
N PRO A 36 5.04 5.30 -4.54
CA PRO A 36 3.59 5.22 -4.37
C PRO A 36 3.22 4.28 -3.22
N TYR A 37 2.28 4.68 -2.37
CA TYR A 37 1.86 3.87 -1.23
C TYR A 37 0.37 4.02 -0.89
N ILE A 38 -0.16 3.01 -0.19
CA ILE A 38 -1.43 3.08 0.53
C ILE A 38 -1.15 2.73 2.00
N THR A 39 -1.52 3.64 2.89
CA THR A 39 -1.46 3.45 4.35
C THR A 39 -2.63 4.20 5.00
N ASN A 40 -2.96 3.85 6.24
CA ASN A 40 -3.81 4.68 7.09
C ASN A 40 -2.95 5.50 8.07
N THR A 41 -3.62 6.30 8.91
CA THR A 41 -3.01 7.02 10.02
C THR A 41 -3.14 6.24 11.34
N GLY A 42 -2.21 6.46 12.25
CA GLY A 42 -2.24 5.87 13.60
C GLY A 42 -1.87 4.38 13.64
N ARG A 43 -2.32 3.70 14.71
CA ARG A 43 -1.88 2.34 15.09
C ARG A 43 -2.68 1.17 14.48
N LYS A 44 -3.82 1.45 13.86
CA LYS A 44 -4.71 0.41 13.29
C LYS A 44 -4.14 -0.14 11.99
N GLY A 45 -4.45 -1.39 11.65
CA GLY A 45 -4.02 -2.02 10.41
C GLY A 45 -4.27 -3.53 10.43
N GLY A 46 -3.37 -4.29 9.81
CA GLY A 46 -3.38 -5.76 9.83
C GLY A 46 -3.61 -6.39 8.46
N SER A 47 -3.39 -7.70 8.40
CA SER A 47 -3.45 -8.49 7.16
C SER A 47 -4.81 -8.42 6.47
N ALA A 48 -5.91 -8.44 7.23
CA ALA A 48 -7.27 -8.36 6.68
C ALA A 48 -7.49 -7.05 5.91
N VAL A 49 -7.02 -5.92 6.45
CA VAL A 49 -7.13 -4.61 5.79
C VAL A 49 -6.21 -4.56 4.57
N ALA A 50 -4.99 -5.09 4.67
CA ALA A 50 -4.07 -5.15 3.53
C ALA A 50 -4.65 -5.99 2.38
N ALA A 51 -5.23 -7.16 2.68
CA ALA A 51 -5.88 -8.02 1.71
C ALA A 51 -7.10 -7.33 1.08
N ALA A 52 -7.92 -6.64 1.88
CA ALA A 52 -9.06 -5.87 1.36
C ALA A 52 -8.62 -4.77 0.38
N ILE A 53 -7.53 -4.05 0.67
CA ILE A 53 -6.96 -3.04 -0.24
C ILE A 53 -6.52 -3.69 -1.56
N VAL A 54 -5.80 -4.81 -1.49
CA VAL A 54 -5.35 -5.52 -2.71
C VAL A 54 -6.54 -6.03 -3.52
N ASN A 55 -7.56 -6.60 -2.87
CA ASN A 55 -8.77 -7.05 -3.53
C ASN A 55 -9.52 -5.88 -4.21
N ALA A 56 -9.60 -4.73 -3.55
CA ALA A 56 -10.21 -3.53 -4.12
C ALA A 56 -9.45 -3.04 -5.37
N LEU A 57 -8.11 -3.05 -5.34
CA LEU A 57 -7.29 -2.71 -6.52
C LEU A 57 -7.54 -3.67 -7.69
N ILE A 58 -7.69 -4.97 -7.41
CA ILE A 58 -8.00 -5.98 -8.44
C ILE A 58 -9.37 -5.71 -9.05
N ILE A 59 -10.40 -5.44 -8.24
CA ILE A 59 -11.75 -5.10 -8.70
C ILE A 59 -11.70 -3.86 -9.60
N LEU A 60 -11.05 -2.79 -9.14
CA LEU A 60 -10.89 -1.56 -9.92
C LEU A 60 -10.19 -1.80 -11.26
N ALA A 61 -9.13 -2.62 -11.27
CA ALA A 61 -8.41 -2.95 -12.50
C ALA A 61 -9.30 -3.74 -13.48
N VAL A 62 -10.10 -4.69 -12.98
CA VAL A 62 -11.05 -5.46 -13.80
C VAL A 62 -12.13 -4.54 -14.39
N ASP A 63 -12.67 -3.63 -13.59
CA ASP A 63 -13.72 -2.73 -14.05
C ASP A 63 -13.20 -1.70 -15.05
N LEU A 64 -12.00 -1.14 -14.84
CA LEU A 64 -11.32 -0.30 -15.82
C LEU A 64 -11.06 -1.03 -17.14
N ARG A 65 -10.72 -2.33 -17.09
CA ARG A 65 -10.55 -3.13 -18.30
C ARG A 65 -11.86 -3.33 -19.05
N LYS A 66 -12.97 -3.56 -18.34
CA LYS A 66 -14.30 -3.70 -18.97
C LYS A 66 -14.72 -2.41 -19.66
N THR A 67 -14.49 -1.24 -19.04
CA THR A 67 -14.83 0.05 -19.65
C THR A 67 -13.91 0.38 -20.82
N ALA A 68 -12.62 0.04 -20.73
CA ALA A 68 -11.65 0.28 -21.81
C ALA A 68 -11.78 -0.70 -22.99
N GLY A 69 -12.26 -1.92 -22.76
CA GLY A 69 -12.49 -2.94 -23.80
C GLY A 69 -13.90 -2.94 -24.40
N ALA A 70 -14.78 -2.03 -23.97
CA ALA A 70 -16.12 -1.83 -24.52
C ALA A 70 -16.17 -0.73 -25.61
N VAL A 71 -15.02 -0.43 -26.24
CA VAL A 71 -14.88 0.52 -27.34
C VAL A 71 -14.42 -0.22 -28.60
#